data_AF-A0A417J5Q2-F1
#
_entry.id   AF-A0A417J5Q2-F1
#
_cell.length_a   1.000
_cell.length_b   1.000
_cell.length_c   1.000
_cell.angle_alpha   90.00
_cell.angle_beta   90.00
_cell.angle_gamma   90.00
#
_symmetry.space_group_name_H-M   'P 1'
#
loop_
_entity.id
_entity.type
_entity.pdbx_description
1 polymer ?
#
loop_
_entity_poly.entity_id
_entity_poly.type
_entity_poly.pdbx_seq_one_letter_code
_entity_poly.pdbx_strand_id
1 'polypeptide(L)'
;MIKDAQFNKFIKYKKYVDVFDFASIECKIALISAIALAGVSYFSTRNNTLENINILISALTKDIAVALISFLGFTVSGLAILTGVISKKEVQTVMRARKIEHLEKILLSFYLLGLVTAITVVGLICCFIFGVNDSVFSERSFIVLVFVFSYLVVFVLFYAVKLIGNCLEIFFIVNSGDERNNENEVMQCYDSYRITALERVLIPPLGKEGYELYKGTIEEQIANNKNVGEKIELEKIYAHHFTQRKQ
;
A
#
# COMPACT_ATOMS: atom_id res chain seq x y z
N MET A 1 22.00 -10.26 -14.82
CA MET A 1 20.78 -9.50 -15.17
C MET A 1 19.75 -9.78 -14.09
N ILE A 2 19.65 -8.92 -13.07
CA ILE A 2 18.77 -9.12 -11.92
C ILE A 2 17.33 -8.97 -12.41
N LYS A 3 16.59 -10.08 -12.51
CA LYS A 3 15.14 -10.08 -12.78
C LYS A 3 14.43 -9.68 -11.51
N ASP A 4 14.48 -8.40 -11.16
CA ASP A 4 13.75 -7.89 -10.02
C ASP A 4 12.26 -7.82 -10.38
N ALA A 5 11.46 -8.76 -9.85
CA ALA A 5 10.04 -8.88 -10.18
C ALA A 5 9.26 -7.60 -9.83
N GLN A 6 9.71 -6.85 -8.81
CA GLN A 6 9.09 -5.59 -8.41
C GLN A 6 9.42 -4.47 -9.41
N PHE A 7 10.66 -4.42 -9.92
CA PHE A 7 11.05 -3.47 -10.95
C PHE A 7 10.29 -3.69 -12.27
N ASN A 8 10.05 -4.96 -12.63
CA ASN A 8 9.21 -5.29 -13.80
C ASN A 8 7.75 -4.87 -13.61
N LYS A 9 7.17 -5.02 -12.41
CA LYS A 9 5.83 -4.49 -12.10
C LYS A 9 5.81 -2.97 -12.09
N PHE A 10 6.85 -2.32 -11.59
CA PHE A 10 7.03 -0.87 -11.58
C PHE A 10 7.03 -0.28 -13.00
N ILE A 11 7.74 -0.92 -13.94
CA ILE A 11 7.72 -0.55 -15.36
C ILE A 11 6.34 -0.85 -15.97
N LYS A 12 5.73 -2.00 -15.67
CA LYS A 12 4.41 -2.40 -16.19
C LYS A 12 3.31 -1.40 -15.84
N TYR A 13 3.31 -0.86 -14.62
CA TYR A 13 2.34 0.14 -14.18
C TYR A 13 2.75 1.58 -14.52
N LYS A 14 3.84 1.80 -15.27
CA LYS A 14 4.36 3.12 -15.69
C LYS A 14 4.53 4.12 -14.56
N LYS A 15 4.90 3.63 -13.38
CA LYS A 15 4.84 4.46 -12.18
C LYS A 15 5.89 5.58 -12.11
N TYR A 16 6.97 5.43 -12.87
CA TYR A 16 7.96 6.49 -13.09
C TYR A 16 7.36 7.76 -13.72
N VAL A 17 6.19 7.66 -14.38
CA VAL A 17 5.47 8.82 -14.94
C VAL A 17 4.94 9.72 -13.83
N ASP A 18 4.67 9.20 -12.63
CA ASP A 18 4.17 9.99 -11.49
C ASP A 18 5.18 11.09 -11.07
N VAL A 19 6.48 10.91 -11.36
CA VAL A 19 7.53 11.91 -11.08
C VAL A 19 7.51 13.07 -12.08
N PHE A 20 6.93 12.84 -13.27
CA PHE A 20 6.84 13.81 -14.36
C PHE A 20 5.38 14.16 -14.70
N ASP A 21 4.43 13.75 -13.87
CA ASP A 21 3.02 14.05 -14.06
C ASP A 21 2.73 15.48 -13.59
N PHE A 22 3.05 16.45 -14.45
CA PHE A 22 2.80 17.87 -14.21
C PHE A 22 1.30 18.22 -14.11
N ALA A 23 0.38 17.28 -14.30
CA ALA A 23 -1.02 17.49 -13.97
C ALA A 23 -1.28 17.36 -12.45
N SER A 24 -0.50 16.52 -11.77
CA SER A 24 -0.58 16.28 -10.33
C SER A 24 -0.20 17.52 -9.51
N ILE A 25 -0.86 17.68 -8.36
CA ILE A 25 -0.61 18.81 -7.44
C ILE A 25 0.83 18.79 -6.93
N GLU A 26 1.37 17.59 -6.66
CA GLU A 26 2.74 17.41 -6.16
C GLU A 26 3.78 17.97 -7.13
N CYS A 27 3.70 17.59 -8.42
CA CYS A 27 4.65 18.04 -9.43
C CYS A 27 4.49 19.54 -9.73
N LYS A 28 3.27 20.08 -9.70
CA LYS A 28 3.02 21.52 -9.89
C LYS A 28 3.66 22.33 -8.77
N ILE A 29 3.44 21.95 -7.51
CA ILE A 29 4.01 22.65 -6.36
C ILE A 29 5.54 22.52 -6.38
N ALA A 30 6.07 21.32 -6.65
CA ALA A 30 7.51 21.09 -6.76
C ALA A 30 8.17 21.96 -7.84
N LEU A 31 7.53 22.10 -9.01
CA LEU A 31 8.04 22.92 -10.10
C LEU A 31 8.02 24.40 -9.74
N ILE A 32 6.91 24.91 -9.18
CA ILE A 32 6.81 26.33 -8.76
C ILE A 32 7.85 26.63 -7.68
N SER A 33 8.01 25.75 -6.69
CA SER A 33 9.00 25.92 -5.63
C SER A 33 10.44 25.85 -6.15
N ALA A 34 10.71 24.97 -7.13
CA ALA A 34 12.04 24.85 -7.72
C ALA A 34 12.44 26.10 -8.50
N ILE A 35 11.50 26.70 -9.26
CA ILE A 35 11.72 27.98 -9.95
C ILE A 35 11.98 29.09 -8.92
N ALA A 36 11.16 29.17 -7.87
CA ALA A 36 11.30 30.20 -6.84
C ALA A 36 12.65 30.08 -6.12
N LEU A 37 13.05 28.88 -5.71
CA LEU A 37 14.31 28.63 -5.02
C LEU A 37 15.51 28.86 -5.95
N ALA A 38 15.45 28.45 -7.21
CA ALA A 38 16.49 28.76 -8.19
C ALA A 38 16.66 30.28 -8.40
N GLY A 39 15.56 31.04 -8.43
CA GLY A 39 15.59 32.50 -8.52
C GLY A 39 16.24 33.17 -7.32
N VAL A 40 15.90 32.72 -6.10
CA VAL A 40 16.54 33.20 -4.86
C VAL A 40 18.03 32.85 -4.83
N SER A 41 18.39 31.63 -5.24
CA SER A 41 19.80 31.22 -5.32
C SER A 41 20.60 32.03 -6.33
N TYR A 42 20.02 32.36 -7.50
CA TYR A 42 20.68 33.23 -8.48
C TYR A 42 20.98 34.62 -7.91
N PHE A 43 20.01 35.24 -7.23
CA PHE A 43 20.21 36.54 -6.59
C PHE A 43 21.26 36.48 -5.47
N SER A 44 21.26 35.42 -4.68
CA SER A 44 22.22 35.21 -3.60
C SER A 44 23.65 35.04 -4.13
N THR A 45 23.84 34.25 -5.20
CA THR A 45 25.15 34.01 -5.80
C THR A 45 25.80 35.27 -6.36
N ARG A 46 25.00 36.22 -6.90
CA ARG A 46 25.51 37.46 -7.49
C ARG A 46 25.98 38.49 -6.45
N ASN A 47 25.42 38.44 -5.23
CA ASN A 47 25.65 39.43 -4.19
C ASN A 47 26.60 38.94 -3.07
N ASN A 48 27.10 37.70 -3.15
CA ASN A 48 27.92 37.09 -2.10
C ASN A 48 29.28 36.60 -2.62
N THR A 49 30.21 36.37 -1.69
CA THR A 49 31.49 35.74 -1.97
C THR A 49 31.32 34.23 -2.17
N LEU A 50 32.25 33.64 -2.94
CA LEU A 50 32.26 32.21 -3.23
C LEU A 50 32.38 31.36 -1.95
N GLU A 51 33.11 31.83 -0.94
CA GLU A 51 33.25 31.18 0.37
C GLU A 51 31.90 31.09 1.11
N ASN A 52 31.15 32.19 1.18
CA ASN A 52 29.83 32.20 1.82
C ASN A 52 28.84 31.27 1.11
N ILE A 53 28.94 31.18 -0.22
CA ILE A 53 28.11 30.30 -1.04
C ILE A 53 28.46 28.83 -0.77
N ASN A 54 29.74 28.48 -0.72
CA ASN A 54 30.20 27.11 -0.41
C ASN A 54 29.79 26.66 0.99
N ILE A 55 29.88 27.56 1.99
CA ILE A 55 29.40 27.29 3.36
C ILE A 55 27.89 27.03 3.36
N LEU A 56 27.12 27.89 2.70
CA LEU A 56 25.67 27.75 2.61
C LEU A 56 25.26 26.42 1.94
N ILE A 57 25.89 26.07 0.81
CA ILE A 57 25.62 24.81 0.09
C ILE A 57 25.96 23.61 0.97
N SER A 58 27.14 23.61 1.59
CA SER A 58 27.59 22.50 2.42
C SER A 58 26.68 22.28 3.62
N ALA A 59 26.21 23.37 4.26
CA ALA A 59 25.25 23.30 5.36
C ALA A 59 23.88 22.79 4.91
N LEU A 60 23.26 23.42 3.90
CA LEU A 60 21.93 23.03 3.41
C LEU A 60 21.91 21.59 2.90
N THR A 61 22.92 21.21 2.11
CA THR A 61 23.00 19.88 1.51
C THR A 61 23.12 18.79 2.58
N LYS A 62 23.94 19.04 3.62
CA LYS A 62 24.10 18.14 4.75
C LYS A 62 22.79 17.98 5.54
N ASP A 63 22.15 19.10 5.89
CA ASP A 63 20.94 19.08 6.72
C ASP A 63 19.76 18.42 5.99
N ILE A 64 19.59 18.72 4.70
CA ILE A 64 18.57 18.10 3.85
C ILE A 64 18.86 16.60 3.67
N ALA A 65 20.11 16.20 3.44
CA ALA A 65 20.46 14.79 3.30
C ALA A 65 20.13 13.99 4.58
N VAL A 66 20.46 14.53 5.75
CA VAL A 66 20.11 13.90 7.05
C VAL A 66 18.60 13.79 7.20
N ALA A 67 17.85 14.86 6.91
CA ALA A 67 16.39 14.85 6.99
C ALA A 67 15.76 13.80 6.04
N LEU A 68 16.28 13.69 4.80
CA LEU A 68 15.79 12.72 3.83
C LEU A 68 16.14 11.27 4.21
N ILE A 69 17.29 11.02 4.86
CA ILE A 69 17.63 9.69 5.40
C ILE A 69 16.63 9.31 6.50
N SER A 70 16.33 10.23 7.43
CA SER A 70 15.30 10.01 8.45
C SER A 70 13.93 9.76 7.83
N PHE A 71 13.58 10.51 6.78
CA PHE A 71 12.34 10.35 6.04
C PHE A 71 12.25 9.00 5.31
N LEU A 72 13.37 8.51 4.77
CA LEU A 72 13.44 7.17 4.16
C LEU A 72 13.15 6.08 5.22
N GLY A 73 13.73 6.20 6.42
CA GLY A 73 13.45 5.30 7.54
C GLY A 73 11.99 5.33 7.99
N PHE A 74 11.37 6.52 8.01
CA PHE A 74 9.94 6.67 8.25
C PHE A 74 9.10 5.98 7.17
N THR A 75 9.45 6.16 5.89
CA THR A 75 8.74 5.56 4.74
C THR A 75 8.79 4.03 4.79
N VAL A 76 9.95 3.45 5.13
CA VAL A 76 10.11 2.00 5.30
C VAL A 76 9.27 1.48 6.47
N SER A 77 9.28 2.19 7.61
CA SER A 77 8.44 1.84 8.77
C SER A 77 6.95 1.91 8.43
N GLY A 78 6.52 2.95 7.71
CA GLY A 78 5.14 3.11 7.26
C GLY A 78 4.69 1.98 6.34
N LEU A 79 5.55 1.56 5.40
CA LEU A 79 5.28 0.38 4.56
C LEU A 79 5.18 -0.90 5.40
N ALA A 80 6.08 -1.10 6.36
CA ALA A 80 6.07 -2.26 7.23
C ALA A 80 4.78 -2.35 8.06
N ILE A 81 4.34 -1.23 8.65
CA ILE A 81 3.06 -1.14 9.38
C ILE A 81 1.90 -1.47 8.45
N LEU A 82 1.84 -0.87 7.25
CA LEU A 82 0.77 -1.15 6.29
C LEU A 82 0.71 -2.64 5.93
N THR A 83 1.86 -3.26 5.65
CA THR A 83 1.91 -4.70 5.36
C THR A 83 1.61 -5.58 6.56
N GLY A 84 1.85 -5.09 7.78
CA GLY A 84 1.57 -5.80 9.02
C GLY A 84 0.09 -5.75 9.43
N VAL A 85 -0.59 -4.63 9.16
CA VAL A 85 -2.02 -4.46 9.42
C VAL A 85 -2.86 -5.28 8.45
N ILE A 86 -2.41 -5.40 7.19
CA ILE A 86 -3.14 -6.16 6.17
C ILE A 86 -2.98 -7.67 6.39
N SER A 87 -4.02 -8.30 6.96
CA SER A 87 -4.04 -9.75 7.20
C SER A 87 -4.25 -10.56 5.92
N LYS A 88 -3.86 -11.84 5.91
CA LYS A 88 -4.12 -12.76 4.78
C LYS A 88 -5.61 -12.87 4.43
N LYS A 89 -6.49 -12.77 5.43
CA LYS A 89 -7.95 -12.75 5.22
C LYS A 89 -8.40 -11.49 4.47
N GLU A 90 -7.84 -10.33 4.80
CA GLU A 90 -8.17 -9.06 4.14
C GLU A 90 -7.66 -9.02 2.70
N VAL A 91 -6.48 -9.56 2.42
CA VAL A 91 -5.99 -9.72 1.04
C VAL A 91 -6.95 -10.58 0.22
N GLN A 92 -7.52 -11.64 0.82
CA GLN A 92 -8.53 -12.48 0.16
C GLN A 92 -9.87 -11.74 -0.03
N THR A 93 -10.29 -10.90 0.91
CA THR A 93 -11.47 -10.03 0.76
C THR A 93 -11.26 -8.99 -0.35
N VAL A 94 -10.09 -8.36 -0.41
CA VAL A 94 -9.71 -7.41 -1.48
C VAL A 94 -9.56 -8.12 -2.84
N MET A 95 -9.09 -9.38 -2.85
CA MET A 95 -9.10 -10.24 -4.03
C MET A 95 -10.51 -10.47 -4.56
N ARG A 96 -11.45 -10.88 -3.68
CA ARG A 96 -12.86 -11.07 -4.04
C ARG A 96 -13.52 -9.78 -4.51
N ALA A 97 -13.09 -8.63 -3.99
CA ALA A 97 -13.58 -7.31 -4.40
C ALA A 97 -12.94 -6.78 -5.71
N ARG A 98 -12.07 -7.53 -6.41
CA ARG A 98 -11.31 -7.08 -7.60
C ARG A 98 -10.44 -5.82 -7.37
N LYS A 99 -10.18 -5.44 -6.12
CA LYS A 99 -9.42 -4.21 -5.77
C LYS A 99 -7.93 -4.43 -5.52
N ILE A 100 -7.40 -5.64 -5.77
CA ILE A 100 -5.97 -5.95 -5.60
C ILE A 100 -5.08 -4.95 -6.33
N GLU A 101 -5.48 -4.50 -7.52
CA GLU A 101 -4.72 -3.56 -8.31
C GLU A 101 -4.51 -2.21 -7.60
N HIS A 102 -5.49 -1.75 -6.80
CA HIS A 102 -5.33 -0.53 -6.00
C HIS A 102 -4.32 -0.74 -4.87
N LEU A 103 -4.38 -1.89 -4.20
CA LEU A 103 -3.42 -2.24 -3.15
C LEU A 103 -1.99 -2.34 -3.71
N GLU A 104 -1.79 -3.08 -4.81
CA GLU A 104 -0.48 -3.17 -5.48
C GLU A 104 0.05 -1.81 -5.92
N LYS A 105 -0.82 -0.95 -6.49
CA LYS A 105 -0.44 0.41 -6.87
C LYS A 105 0.07 1.18 -5.66
N ILE A 106 -0.58 1.11 -4.50
CA ILE A 106 -0.15 1.88 -3.32
C ILE A 106 1.18 1.38 -2.76
N LEU A 107 1.41 0.05 -2.69
CA LEU A 107 2.72 -0.48 -2.31
C LEU A 107 3.83 -0.01 -3.27
N LEU A 108 3.53 0.04 -4.59
CA LEU A 108 4.46 0.61 -5.56
C LEU A 108 4.69 2.12 -5.35
N SER A 109 3.78 2.86 -4.70
CA SER A 109 3.99 4.27 -4.35
C SER A 109 5.05 4.44 -3.27
N PHE A 110 5.04 3.58 -2.25
CA PHE A 110 6.11 3.55 -1.25
C PHE A 110 7.47 3.22 -1.89
N TYR A 111 7.49 2.26 -2.81
CA TYR A 111 8.70 1.91 -3.54
C TYR A 111 9.24 3.08 -4.39
N LEU A 112 8.37 3.77 -5.14
CA LEU A 112 8.76 4.96 -5.91
C LEU A 112 9.34 6.03 -5.01
N LEU A 113 8.65 6.36 -3.92
CA LEU A 113 9.06 7.40 -2.98
C LEU A 113 10.42 7.08 -2.36
N GLY A 114 10.63 5.83 -1.94
CA GLY A 114 11.90 5.36 -1.40
C GLY A 114 13.04 5.45 -2.43
N LEU A 115 12.79 5.07 -3.68
CA LEU A 115 13.77 5.14 -4.77
C LEU A 115 14.17 6.59 -5.08
N VAL A 116 13.19 7.49 -5.24
CA VAL A 116 13.46 8.91 -5.52
C VAL A 116 14.20 9.56 -4.34
N THR A 117 13.80 9.24 -3.11
CA THR A 117 14.49 9.74 -1.90
C THR A 117 15.94 9.25 -1.86
N ALA A 118 16.20 7.96 -2.12
CA ALA A 118 17.55 7.40 -2.13
C ALA A 118 18.44 8.05 -3.20
N ILE A 119 17.94 8.23 -4.42
CA ILE A 119 18.69 8.93 -5.49
C ILE A 119 18.99 10.37 -5.07
N THR A 120 18.02 11.05 -4.46
CA THR A 120 18.18 12.43 -4.00
C THR A 120 19.26 12.52 -2.91
N VAL A 121 19.26 11.60 -1.93
CA VAL A 121 20.29 11.53 -0.88
C VAL A 121 21.68 11.30 -1.47
N VAL A 122 21.83 10.34 -2.38
CA VAL A 122 23.12 10.07 -3.05
C VAL A 122 23.60 11.30 -3.81
N GLY A 123 22.70 11.96 -4.55
CA GLY A 123 23.03 13.19 -5.27
C GLY A 123 23.45 14.34 -4.35
N LEU A 124 22.76 14.52 -3.21
CA LEU A 124 23.15 15.52 -2.20
C LEU A 124 24.52 15.20 -1.59
N ILE A 125 24.83 13.94 -1.29
CA ILE A 125 26.17 13.55 -0.80
C ILE A 125 27.25 13.93 -1.81
N CYS A 126 27.02 13.69 -3.11
CA CYS A 126 27.94 14.14 -4.15
C CYS A 126 28.10 15.67 -4.15
N CYS A 127 27.01 16.42 -4.03
CA CYS A 127 27.04 17.89 -3.97
C CYS A 127 27.78 18.42 -2.75
N PHE A 128 27.67 17.73 -1.60
CA PHE A 128 28.41 18.06 -0.39
C PHE A 128 29.92 17.88 -0.60
N ILE A 129 30.35 16.76 -1.18
CA ILE A 129 31.77 16.51 -1.50
C ILE A 129 32.30 17.58 -2.47
N PHE A 130 31.51 17.98 -3.45
CA PHE A 130 31.88 19.06 -4.37
C PHE A 130 31.93 20.42 -3.68
N GLY A 131 31.03 20.73 -2.75
CA GLY A 131 30.99 22.01 -2.03
C GLY A 131 32.14 22.20 -1.03
N VAL A 132 32.77 21.11 -0.58
CA VAL A 132 33.97 21.14 0.27
C VAL A 132 35.26 21.37 -0.54
N ASN A 133 35.23 21.12 -1.85
CA ASN A 133 36.37 21.40 -2.72
C ASN A 133 36.26 22.83 -3.27
N ASP A 134 37.32 23.64 -3.13
CA ASP A 134 37.41 25.02 -3.68
C ASP A 134 37.53 25.08 -5.22
N SER A 135 36.89 24.13 -5.91
CA SER A 135 36.85 24.11 -7.37
C SER A 135 35.87 25.17 -7.87
N VAL A 136 36.32 25.98 -8.83
CA VAL A 136 35.50 27.04 -9.45
C VAL A 136 34.37 26.38 -10.27
N PHE A 137 33.17 26.31 -9.69
CA PHE A 137 31.98 25.85 -10.40
C PHE A 137 31.49 26.91 -11.39
N SER A 138 31.01 26.45 -12.55
CA SER A 138 30.27 27.32 -13.45
C SER A 138 28.93 27.70 -12.81
N GLU A 139 28.65 29.01 -12.73
CA GLU A 139 27.39 29.58 -12.21
C GLU A 139 26.15 28.93 -12.85
N ARG A 140 26.21 28.60 -14.15
CA ARG A 140 25.10 27.95 -14.87
C ARG A 140 24.85 26.54 -14.37
N SER A 141 25.90 25.74 -14.17
CA SER A 141 25.78 24.37 -13.66
C SER A 141 25.26 24.36 -12.23
N PHE A 142 25.64 25.35 -11.43
CA PHE A 142 25.16 25.49 -10.05
C PHE A 142 23.64 25.74 -9.99
N ILE A 143 23.12 26.69 -10.78
CA ILE A 143 21.68 26.99 -10.81
C ILE A 143 20.85 25.80 -11.29
N VAL A 144 21.32 25.09 -12.33
CA VAL A 144 20.66 23.87 -12.82
C VAL A 144 20.59 22.81 -11.72
N LEU A 145 21.68 22.64 -10.98
CA LEU A 145 21.76 21.67 -9.89
C LEU A 145 20.80 22.03 -8.75
N VAL A 146 20.77 23.30 -8.32
CA VAL A 146 19.83 23.79 -7.30
C VAL A 146 18.39 23.56 -7.74
N PHE A 147 18.06 23.84 -9.00
CA PHE A 147 16.73 23.62 -9.54
C PHE A 147 16.31 22.15 -9.46
N VAL A 148 17.18 21.24 -9.91
CA VAL A 148 16.90 19.79 -9.91
C VAL A 148 16.73 19.25 -8.49
N PHE A 149 17.64 19.55 -7.57
CA PHE A 149 17.53 19.05 -6.18
C PHE A 149 16.38 19.68 -5.42
N SER A 150 16.11 20.97 -5.64
CA SER A 150 14.94 21.64 -5.06
C SER A 150 13.64 20.98 -5.53
N TYR A 151 13.52 20.68 -6.82
CA TYR A 151 12.37 19.96 -7.36
C TYR A 151 12.22 18.59 -6.68
N LEU A 152 13.29 17.80 -6.61
CA LEU A 152 13.25 16.46 -6.03
C LEU A 152 12.89 16.47 -4.54
N VAL A 153 13.47 17.38 -3.76
CA VAL A 153 13.18 17.51 -2.32
C VAL A 153 11.71 17.85 -2.10
N VAL A 154 11.18 18.86 -2.79
CA VAL A 154 9.78 19.26 -2.62
C VAL A 154 8.83 18.19 -3.15
N PHE A 155 9.17 17.55 -4.27
CA PHE A 155 8.41 16.41 -4.78
C PHE A 155 8.31 15.29 -3.74
N VAL A 156 9.42 14.89 -3.10
CA VAL A 156 9.42 13.87 -2.04
C VAL A 156 8.47 14.25 -0.90
N LEU A 157 8.48 15.51 -0.46
CA LEU A 157 7.61 15.98 0.63
C LEU A 157 6.13 15.92 0.27
N PHE A 158 5.73 16.45 -0.89
CA PHE A 158 4.30 16.46 -1.27
C PHE A 158 3.80 15.08 -1.70
N TYR A 159 4.66 14.27 -2.33
CA TYR A 159 4.32 12.90 -2.68
C TYR A 159 4.10 12.05 -1.43
N ALA A 160 4.84 12.32 -0.34
CA ALA A 160 4.58 11.72 0.97
C ALA A 160 3.16 12.03 1.50
N VAL A 161 2.72 13.29 1.37
CA VAL A 161 1.37 13.70 1.80
C VAL A 161 0.30 12.98 0.99
N LYS A 162 0.48 12.87 -0.33
CA LYS A 162 -0.42 12.06 -1.19
C LYS A 162 -0.46 10.60 -0.74
N LEU A 163 0.69 10.05 -0.39
CA LEU A 163 0.80 8.66 0.06
C LEU A 163 0.04 8.40 1.36
N ILE A 164 0.05 9.34 2.30
CA ILE A 164 -0.76 9.27 3.52
C ILE A 164 -2.25 9.18 3.16
N GLY A 165 -2.73 9.99 2.21
CA GLY A 165 -4.11 9.93 1.73
C GLY A 165 -4.47 8.55 1.17
N ASN A 166 -3.59 7.96 0.36
CA ASN A 166 -3.78 6.62 -0.18
C ASN A 166 -3.81 5.54 0.91
N CYS A 167 -2.99 5.68 1.97
CA CYS A 167 -3.00 4.75 3.10
C CYS A 167 -4.31 4.81 3.89
N LEU A 168 -4.86 6.01 4.09
CA LEU A 168 -6.16 6.18 4.75
C LEU A 168 -7.28 5.51 3.93
N GLU A 169 -7.25 5.63 2.61
CA GLU A 169 -8.23 4.96 1.75
C GLU A 169 -8.19 3.43 1.90
N ILE A 170 -6.99 2.82 1.94
CA ILE A 170 -6.86 1.39 2.21
C ILE A 170 -7.43 1.04 3.58
N PHE A 171 -7.10 1.82 4.61
CA PHE A 171 -7.58 1.57 5.95
C PHE A 171 -9.12 1.52 6.01
N PHE A 172 -9.80 2.45 5.33
CA PHE A 172 -11.26 2.41 5.23
C PHE A 172 -11.78 1.22 4.42
N ILE A 173 -11.12 0.86 3.31
CA ILE A 173 -11.51 -0.31 2.50
C ILE A 173 -11.42 -1.59 3.34
N VAL A 174 -10.33 -1.76 4.09
CA VAL A 174 -10.11 -2.90 4.98
C VAL A 174 -11.18 -2.95 6.06
N ASN A 175 -11.40 -1.86 6.80
CA ASN A 175 -12.35 -1.83 7.90
C ASN A 175 -13.80 -2.06 7.44
N SER A 176 -14.17 -1.54 6.26
CA SER A 176 -15.51 -1.77 5.66
C SER A 176 -15.74 -3.22 5.18
N GLY A 177 -14.67 -4.00 5.00
CA GLY A 177 -14.74 -5.43 4.72
C GLY A 177 -15.08 -6.23 5.98
N ASP A 178 -14.53 -5.83 7.12
CA ASP A 178 -14.78 -6.48 8.40
C ASP A 178 -16.20 -6.27 8.91
N GLU A 179 -16.77 -5.07 8.77
CA GLU A 179 -18.16 -4.81 9.15
C GLU A 179 -19.16 -5.71 8.38
N ARG A 180 -18.95 -5.90 7.07
CA ARG A 180 -19.78 -6.80 6.26
C ARG A 180 -19.61 -8.27 6.59
N ASN A 181 -18.41 -8.68 7.01
CA ASN A 181 -18.20 -10.05 7.48
C ASN A 181 -18.93 -10.27 8.81
N ASN A 182 -18.89 -9.29 9.71
CA ASN A 182 -19.57 -9.37 11.01
C ASN A 182 -21.10 -9.51 10.85
N GLU A 183 -21.72 -8.74 9.95
CA GLU A 183 -23.16 -8.87 9.65
C GLU A 183 -23.51 -10.28 9.12
N ASN A 184 -22.68 -10.84 8.24
CA ASN A 184 -22.88 -12.20 7.73
C ASN A 184 -22.69 -13.26 8.82
N GLU A 185 -21.71 -13.10 9.72
CA GLU A 185 -21.51 -14.02 10.85
C GLU A 185 -22.70 -13.98 11.82
N VAL A 186 -23.24 -12.80 12.13
CA VAL A 186 -24.44 -12.65 12.96
C VAL A 186 -25.66 -13.29 12.29
N MET A 187 -25.84 -13.09 10.98
CA MET A 187 -26.93 -13.74 10.23
C MET A 187 -26.78 -15.27 10.23
N GLN A 188 -25.58 -15.79 10.01
CA GLN A 188 -25.31 -17.23 10.05
C GLN A 188 -25.59 -17.82 11.45
N CYS A 189 -25.24 -17.10 12.52
CA CYS A 189 -25.55 -17.49 13.89
C CYS A 189 -27.06 -17.54 14.12
N TYR A 190 -27.80 -16.54 13.63
CA TYR A 190 -29.26 -16.50 13.72
C TYR A 190 -29.92 -17.64 12.94
N ASP A 191 -29.46 -17.92 11.71
CA ASP A 191 -29.97 -19.04 10.91
C ASP A 191 -29.65 -20.39 11.56
N SER A 192 -28.48 -20.54 12.21
CA SER A 192 -28.17 -21.71 13.01
C SER A 192 -29.17 -21.90 14.15
N TYR A 193 -29.50 -20.85 14.91
CA TYR A 193 -30.51 -20.92 15.96
C TYR A 193 -31.90 -21.26 15.41
N ARG A 194 -32.28 -20.71 14.25
CA ARG A 194 -33.55 -21.03 13.59
C ARG A 194 -33.61 -22.51 13.20
N ILE A 195 -32.56 -23.04 12.59
CA ILE A 195 -32.46 -24.44 12.19
C ILE A 195 -32.52 -25.35 13.42
N THR A 196 -31.74 -25.07 14.45
CA THR A 196 -31.75 -25.85 15.71
C THR A 196 -33.12 -25.82 16.39
N ALA A 197 -33.83 -24.68 16.37
CA ALA A 197 -35.18 -24.58 16.89
C ALA A 197 -36.16 -25.43 16.08
N LEU A 198 -36.10 -25.38 14.75
CA LEU A 198 -36.93 -26.20 13.85
C LEU A 198 -36.67 -27.69 14.06
N GLU A 199 -35.41 -28.11 14.13
CA GLU A 199 -35.02 -29.49 14.41
C GLU A 199 -35.60 -29.97 15.75
N ARG A 200 -35.52 -29.14 16.79
CA ARG A 200 -36.02 -29.49 18.13
C ARG A 200 -37.55 -29.54 18.20
N VAL A 201 -38.26 -28.81 17.34
CA VAL A 201 -39.73 -28.82 17.28
C VAL A 201 -40.25 -29.95 16.40
N LEU A 202 -39.61 -30.22 15.25
CA LEU A 202 -40.11 -31.15 14.23
C LEU A 202 -39.65 -32.59 14.45
N ILE A 203 -38.38 -32.82 14.80
CA ILE A 203 -37.81 -34.17 14.85
C ILE A 203 -38.41 -35.01 15.99
N PRO A 204 -38.59 -34.49 17.23
CA PRO A 204 -39.17 -35.29 18.31
C PRO A 204 -40.59 -35.84 18.05
N PRO A 205 -41.56 -35.06 17.51
CA PRO A 205 -42.89 -35.59 17.20
C PRO A 205 -42.95 -36.50 15.97
N LEU A 206 -42.04 -36.35 15.00
CA LEU A 206 -41.96 -37.22 13.82
C LEU A 206 -41.21 -38.55 14.07
N GLY A 207 -40.49 -38.65 15.19
CA GLY A 207 -39.79 -39.87 15.59
C GLY A 207 -38.71 -40.32 14.59
N LYS A 208 -38.47 -41.64 14.50
CA LYS A 208 -37.41 -42.22 13.65
C LYS A 208 -37.63 -41.97 12.16
N GLU A 209 -38.87 -41.95 11.69
CA GLU A 209 -39.18 -41.70 10.28
C GLU A 209 -38.85 -40.26 9.87
N GLY A 210 -39.16 -39.28 10.74
CA GLY A 210 -38.78 -37.89 10.50
C GLY A 210 -37.28 -37.66 10.46
N TYR A 211 -36.53 -38.39 11.30
CA TYR A 211 -35.07 -38.31 11.31
C TYR A 211 -34.44 -38.85 10.02
N GLU A 212 -34.91 -40.00 9.52
CA GLU A 212 -34.42 -40.53 8.24
C GLU A 212 -34.84 -39.67 7.04
N LEU A 213 -36.04 -39.07 7.07
CA LEU A 213 -36.47 -38.11 6.05
C LEU A 213 -35.60 -36.85 6.05
N TYR A 214 -35.31 -36.29 7.22
CA TYR A 214 -34.42 -35.14 7.39
C TYR A 214 -33.01 -35.44 6.84
N LYS A 215 -32.46 -36.60 7.23
CA LYS A 215 -31.16 -37.06 6.77
C LYS A 215 -31.11 -37.25 5.25
N GLY A 216 -32.12 -37.92 4.67
CA GLY A 216 -32.23 -38.13 3.22
C GLY A 216 -32.38 -36.83 2.45
N THR A 217 -33.10 -35.84 3.00
CA THR A 217 -33.26 -34.52 2.37
C THR A 217 -31.92 -33.78 2.30
N ILE A 218 -31.10 -33.83 3.35
CA ILE A 218 -29.77 -33.21 3.33
C ILE A 218 -28.88 -33.90 2.29
N GLU A 219 -28.91 -35.23 2.23
CA GLU A 219 -28.13 -36.00 1.27
C GLU A 219 -28.52 -35.68 -0.19
N GLU A 220 -29.81 -35.54 -0.47
CA GLU A 220 -30.34 -35.12 -1.78
C GLU A 220 -29.88 -33.71 -2.17
N GLN A 221 -29.91 -32.76 -1.23
CA GLN A 221 -29.46 -31.39 -1.48
C GLN A 221 -27.95 -31.32 -1.78
N ILE A 222 -27.14 -32.11 -1.07
CA ILE A 222 -25.69 -32.23 -1.35
C ILE A 222 -25.47 -32.88 -2.72
N ALA A 223 -26.23 -33.92 -3.06
CA ALA A 223 -26.13 -34.62 -4.33
C ALA A 223 -26.42 -33.70 -5.52
N ASN A 224 -27.40 -32.80 -5.37
CA ASN A 224 -27.84 -31.82 -6.36
C ASN A 224 -26.95 -30.57 -6.46
N ASN A 225 -25.92 -30.44 -5.62
CA ASN A 225 -25.01 -29.30 -5.69
C ASN A 225 -24.15 -29.36 -6.98
N LYS A 226 -24.18 -28.27 -7.75
CA LYS A 226 -23.50 -28.16 -9.05
C LYS A 226 -21.98 -28.01 -8.93
N ASN A 227 -21.48 -27.61 -7.76
CA ASN A 227 -20.05 -27.36 -7.55
C ASN A 227 -19.35 -28.60 -6.97
N VAL A 228 -18.54 -29.27 -7.79
CA VAL A 228 -17.90 -30.56 -7.44
C VAL A 228 -16.94 -30.44 -6.25
N GLY A 229 -16.22 -29.31 -6.12
CA GLY A 229 -15.29 -29.09 -5.02
C GLY A 229 -16.00 -28.94 -3.67
N GLU A 230 -17.09 -28.16 -3.63
CA GLU A 230 -17.90 -27.95 -2.43
C GLU A 230 -18.66 -29.23 -2.05
N LYS A 231 -19.13 -30.00 -3.03
CA LYS A 231 -19.81 -31.28 -2.80
C LYS A 231 -18.95 -32.25 -1.99
N ILE A 232 -17.67 -32.39 -2.31
CA ILE A 232 -16.74 -33.28 -1.60
C ILE A 232 -16.56 -32.86 -0.13
N GLU A 233 -16.51 -31.56 0.16
CA GLU A 233 -16.43 -31.08 1.55
C GLU A 233 -17.75 -31.28 2.30
N LEU A 234 -18.89 -31.01 1.66
CA LEU A 234 -20.21 -31.20 2.24
C LEU A 234 -20.48 -32.68 2.58
N GLU A 235 -20.07 -33.61 1.72
CA GLU A 235 -20.17 -35.05 1.98
C GLU A 235 -19.34 -35.48 3.20
N LYS A 236 -18.15 -34.90 3.41
CA LYS A 236 -17.34 -35.15 4.61
C LYS A 236 -18.01 -34.64 5.88
N ILE A 237 -18.60 -33.44 5.84
CA ILE A 237 -19.30 -32.84 6.98
C ILE A 237 -20.57 -33.64 7.30
N TYR A 238 -21.33 -34.04 6.29
CA TYR A 238 -22.50 -34.91 6.43
C TYR A 238 -22.12 -36.23 7.09
N ALA A 239 -21.09 -36.90 6.60
CA ALA A 239 -20.60 -38.13 7.19
C ALA A 239 -20.24 -37.91 8.66
N HIS A 240 -19.45 -36.87 8.99
CA HIS A 240 -19.06 -36.57 10.36
C HIS A 240 -20.25 -36.32 11.29
N HIS A 241 -21.23 -35.53 10.85
CA HIS A 241 -22.40 -35.15 11.63
C HIS A 241 -23.30 -36.36 11.98
N PHE A 242 -23.48 -37.30 11.05
CA PHE A 242 -24.40 -38.43 11.23
C PHE A 242 -23.73 -39.75 11.64
N THR A 243 -22.41 -39.90 11.50
CA THR A 243 -21.70 -41.15 11.89
C THR A 243 -21.16 -41.15 13.32
N GLN A 244 -21.06 -40.02 14.03
CA GLN A 244 -20.50 -39.99 15.39
C GLN A 244 -21.42 -40.47 16.53
N ARG A 245 -22.62 -40.99 16.28
CA ARG A 245 -23.43 -41.68 17.31
C ARG A 245 -23.16 -43.19 17.34
N LYS A 246 -21.94 -43.58 17.71
CA LYS A 246 -21.61 -44.90 18.28
C LYS A 246 -20.56 -44.74 19.37
N GLN A 247 -20.92 -44.09 20.48
CA GLN A 247 -20.35 -44.35 21.81
C GLN A 247 -21.48 -44.30 22.82
#